data_AF-A0A7C6V0D8-F1
#
_entry.id   AF-A0A7C6V0D8-F1
#
_cell.length_a   1.000
_cell.length_b   1.000
_cell.length_c   1.000
_cell.angle_alpha   90.00
_cell.angle_beta   90.00
_cell.angle_gamma   90.00
#
_symmetry.space_group_name_H-M   'P 1'
#
loop_
_entity.id
_entity.type
_entity.pdbx_description
1 polymer ?
#
loop_
_entity_poly.entity_id
_entity_poly.type
_entity_poly.pdbx_seq_one_letter_code
_entity_poly.pdbx_strand_id
1 'polypeptide(L)'
;MRKPLVTRGERFDLSTVNPQMEAVIDAFDRYLEASPYRLGRTKHAVMGPVAKILERAGAGHWSAEALAGYALRVHEMNPKARGFVPAEARAAMESGVQELIRLTHIVPVTALAKVLERLEYALYYRRRKRASEWMESIRKEFEKFLRSRYESVEALREAWKDKNATFEVYPSRKNEAYRKGKGKRKEDIDAFYASLELEEDIEEEEE
;
A
#
# COMPACT_ATOMS: atom_id res chain seq x y z
N MET A 1 44.17 -19.32 2.69
CA MET A 1 43.96 -17.90 2.32
C MET A 1 42.91 -17.82 1.22
N ARG A 2 41.80 -17.10 1.44
CA ARG A 2 40.82 -16.81 0.36
C ARG A 2 41.39 -15.69 -0.52
N LYS A 3 41.46 -15.90 -1.84
CA LYS A 3 41.94 -14.88 -2.78
C LYS A 3 40.88 -13.77 -2.94
N PRO A 4 41.21 -12.49 -2.75
CA PRO A 4 40.27 -11.41 -3.04
C PRO A 4 40.01 -11.35 -4.55
N LEU A 5 38.73 -11.42 -4.92
CA LEU A 5 38.27 -11.12 -6.27
C LEU A 5 38.23 -9.59 -6.43
N VAL A 6 39.23 -9.04 -7.10
CA VAL A 6 39.24 -7.63 -7.49
C VAL A 6 38.47 -7.51 -8.79
N THR A 7 37.19 -7.17 -8.72
CA THR A 7 36.41 -6.79 -9.91
C THR A 7 36.75 -5.35 -10.29
N ARG A 8 37.16 -5.12 -11.54
CA ARG A 8 37.21 -3.77 -12.11
C ARG A 8 35.76 -3.28 -12.20
N GLY A 9 35.33 -2.49 -11.23
CA GLY A 9 34.01 -1.89 -11.25
C GLY A 9 33.93 -0.86 -12.36
N GLU A 10 33.45 -1.25 -13.54
CA GLU A 10 32.82 -0.28 -14.43
C GLU A 10 31.73 0.43 -13.62
N ARG A 11 31.70 1.77 -13.68
CA ARG A 11 30.66 2.54 -13.01
C ARG A 11 29.33 2.21 -13.68
N PHE A 12 28.56 1.32 -13.05
CA PHE A 12 27.19 1.06 -13.46
C PHE A 12 26.36 2.32 -13.25
N ASP A 13 25.89 2.91 -14.34
CA ASP A 13 24.98 4.04 -14.28
C ASP A 13 23.55 3.55 -14.07
N LEU A 14 23.03 3.77 -12.87
CA LEU A 14 21.67 3.42 -12.48
C LEU A 14 20.61 4.06 -13.39
N SER A 15 20.91 5.20 -14.00
CA SER A 15 19.95 5.90 -14.86
C SER A 15 19.59 5.09 -16.10
N THR A 16 20.49 4.21 -16.55
CA THR A 16 20.31 3.38 -17.76
C THR A 16 19.23 2.31 -17.61
N VAL A 17 18.91 1.93 -16.37
CA VAL A 17 17.88 0.93 -16.06
C VAL A 17 16.60 1.52 -15.47
N ASN A 18 16.49 2.86 -15.40
CA ASN A 18 15.29 3.53 -14.89
C ASN A 18 14.00 3.11 -15.62
N PRO A 19 13.96 3.00 -16.97
CA PRO A 19 12.74 2.57 -17.66
C PRO A 19 12.27 1.17 -17.24
N GLN A 20 13.21 0.24 -17.05
CA GLN A 20 12.94 -1.12 -16.61
C GLN A 20 12.49 -1.13 -15.14
N MET A 21 13.09 -0.27 -14.31
CA MET A 21 12.64 -0.11 -12.93
C MET A 21 11.20 0.41 -12.85
N GLU A 22 10.85 1.42 -13.64
CA GLU A 22 9.48 1.93 -13.70
C GLU A 22 8.49 0.88 -14.20
N ALA A 23 8.86 0.07 -15.21
CA ALA A 23 8.01 -1.03 -15.68
C ALA A 23 7.71 -2.06 -14.57
N VAL A 24 8.71 -2.39 -13.74
CA VAL A 24 8.52 -3.27 -12.56
C VAL A 24 7.58 -2.60 -11.55
N ILE A 25 7.79 -1.32 -11.25
CA ILE A 25 6.97 -0.58 -10.28
C ILE A 25 5.51 -0.49 -10.76
N ASP A 26 5.28 -0.16 -12.03
CA ASP A 26 3.94 -0.05 -12.62
C ASP A 26 3.19 -1.38 -12.63
N ALA A 27 3.87 -2.48 -12.95
CA ALA A 27 3.26 -3.80 -12.91
C ALA A 27 2.89 -4.23 -11.49
N PHE A 28 3.78 -4.03 -10.52
CA PHE A 28 3.49 -4.34 -9.12
C PHE A 28 2.45 -3.41 -8.51
N ASP A 29 2.40 -2.13 -8.88
CA ASP A 29 1.36 -1.21 -8.41
C ASP A 29 -0.03 -1.64 -8.92
N ARG A 30 -0.16 -2.00 -10.20
CA ARG A 30 -1.42 -2.54 -10.76
C ARG A 30 -1.87 -3.80 -10.05
N TYR A 31 -0.92 -4.70 -9.78
CA TYR A 31 -1.18 -5.92 -9.02
C TYR A 31 -1.72 -5.61 -7.62
N LEU A 32 -1.06 -4.72 -6.87
CA LEU A 32 -1.46 -4.35 -5.51
C LEU A 32 -2.80 -3.60 -5.49
N GLU A 33 -3.10 -2.83 -6.53
CA GLU A 33 -4.38 -2.14 -6.69
C GLU A 33 -5.55 -3.12 -6.90
N ALA A 34 -5.33 -4.19 -7.67
CA ALA A 34 -6.32 -5.26 -7.88
C ALA A 34 -6.35 -6.31 -6.74
N SER A 35 -5.62 -6.06 -5.65
CA SER A 35 -5.42 -6.97 -4.51
C SER A 35 -5.93 -6.36 -3.19
N PRO A 36 -6.10 -7.14 -2.11
CA PRO A 36 -6.51 -6.62 -0.80
C PRO A 36 -5.52 -5.65 -0.13
N TYR A 37 -4.33 -5.43 -0.69
CA TYR A 37 -3.24 -4.66 -0.07
C TYR A 37 -3.33 -3.14 -0.34
N ARG A 38 -4.54 -2.57 -0.24
CA ARG A 38 -4.78 -1.19 -0.68
C ARG A 38 -4.32 -0.13 0.31
N LEU A 39 -4.81 -0.21 1.55
CA LEU A 39 -4.73 0.87 2.55
C LEU A 39 -4.20 0.39 3.90
N GLY A 40 -3.02 -0.23 3.87
CA GLY A 40 -2.30 -0.67 5.06
C GLY A 40 -1.58 0.46 5.82
N ARG A 41 -1.39 0.27 7.14
CA ARG A 41 -0.52 1.13 7.97
C ARG A 41 0.94 0.71 7.90
N THR A 42 1.20 -0.59 7.85
CA THR A 42 2.55 -1.15 7.80
C THR A 42 3.05 -1.25 6.37
N LYS A 43 4.37 -1.25 6.19
CA LYS A 43 5.00 -1.50 4.88
C LYS A 43 4.52 -2.83 4.28
N HIS A 44 4.38 -3.86 5.12
CA HIS A 44 3.87 -5.17 4.72
C HIS A 44 2.41 -5.12 4.24
N ALA A 45 1.53 -4.41 4.95
CA ALA A 45 0.14 -4.26 4.54
C ALA A 45 -0.01 -3.45 3.23
N VAL A 46 0.89 -2.49 2.96
CA VAL A 46 0.88 -1.67 1.73
C VAL A 46 1.49 -2.39 0.53
N MET A 47 2.51 -3.21 0.75
CA MET A 47 3.29 -3.87 -0.31
C MET A 47 2.90 -5.33 -0.54
N GLY A 48 2.09 -5.92 0.33
CA GLY A 48 1.73 -7.34 0.27
C GLY A 48 2.97 -8.24 0.11
N PRO A 49 2.94 -9.24 -0.79
CA PRO A 49 4.09 -10.12 -1.02
C PRO A 49 5.24 -9.48 -1.80
N VAL A 50 5.06 -8.29 -2.40
CA VAL A 50 6.05 -7.69 -3.31
C VAL A 50 7.38 -7.46 -2.60
N ALA A 51 7.38 -7.03 -1.34
CA ALA A 51 8.60 -6.86 -0.55
C ALA A 51 9.43 -8.16 -0.51
N LYS A 52 8.76 -9.30 -0.34
CA LYS A 52 9.42 -10.61 -0.27
C LYS A 52 9.81 -11.14 -1.65
N ILE A 53 9.06 -10.80 -2.70
CA ILE A 53 9.44 -11.08 -4.09
C ILE A 53 10.77 -10.40 -4.41
N LEU A 54 10.91 -9.11 -4.08
CA LEU A 54 12.15 -8.36 -4.30
C LEU A 54 13.34 -8.98 -3.53
N GLU A 55 13.14 -9.35 -2.26
CA GLU A 55 14.16 -10.04 -1.45
C GLU A 55 14.62 -11.36 -2.12
N ARG A 56 13.67 -12.18 -2.57
CA ARG A 56 13.97 -13.49 -3.19
C ARG A 56 14.61 -13.34 -4.57
N ALA A 57 14.19 -12.36 -5.37
CA ALA A 57 14.82 -12.08 -6.66
C ALA A 57 16.30 -11.71 -6.48
N GLY A 58 16.64 -10.96 -5.42
CA GLY A 58 18.02 -10.62 -5.08
C GLY A 58 18.92 -11.81 -4.72
N ALA A 59 18.34 -12.93 -4.26
CA ALA A 59 19.09 -14.16 -4.03
C ALA A 59 19.55 -14.79 -5.37
N GLY A 60 18.77 -14.66 -6.45
CA GLY A 60 19.17 -15.07 -7.80
C GLY A 60 18.93 -16.55 -8.15
N HIS A 61 18.16 -17.29 -7.34
CA HIS A 61 17.90 -18.74 -7.56
C HIS A 61 16.48 -19.00 -8.07
N TRP A 62 15.70 -17.95 -8.28
CA TRP A 62 14.26 -18.05 -8.49
C TRP A 62 13.92 -17.82 -9.97
N SER A 63 13.13 -18.72 -10.54
CA SER A 63 12.47 -18.46 -11.83
C SER A 63 11.28 -17.52 -11.64
N ALA A 64 10.85 -16.89 -12.74
CA ALA A 64 9.64 -16.08 -12.74
C ALA A 64 8.42 -16.88 -12.25
N GLU A 65 8.27 -18.12 -12.72
CA GLU A 65 7.20 -19.02 -12.29
C GLU A 65 7.27 -19.33 -10.77
N ALA A 66 8.46 -19.59 -10.23
CA ALA A 66 8.63 -19.86 -8.80
C ALA A 66 8.31 -18.66 -7.92
N LEU A 67 8.66 -17.43 -8.34
CA LEU A 67 8.28 -16.20 -7.64
C LEU A 67 6.78 -15.91 -7.71
N ALA A 68 6.17 -16.13 -8.89
CA ALA A 68 4.72 -15.99 -9.06
C ALA A 68 3.96 -16.99 -8.19
N GLY A 69 4.37 -18.26 -8.16
CA GLY A 69 3.80 -19.28 -7.28
C GLY A 69 3.95 -18.93 -5.80
N TYR A 70 5.08 -18.36 -5.40
CA TYR A 70 5.27 -17.87 -4.04
C TYR A 70 4.30 -16.74 -3.68
N ALA A 71 4.14 -15.75 -4.56
CA ALA A 71 3.23 -14.63 -4.35
C ALA A 71 1.76 -15.06 -4.27
N LEU A 72 1.35 -16.00 -5.14
CA LEU A 72 0.03 -16.64 -5.08
C LEU A 72 -0.18 -17.34 -3.74
N ARG A 73 0.81 -18.10 -3.25
CA ARG A 73 0.70 -18.75 -1.95
C ARG A 73 0.49 -17.77 -0.80
N VAL A 74 1.19 -16.63 -0.80
CA VAL A 74 1.00 -15.59 0.22
C VAL A 74 -0.42 -15.03 0.16
N HIS A 75 -0.99 -14.86 -1.03
CA HIS A 75 -2.40 -14.48 -1.18
C HIS A 75 -3.38 -15.52 -0.66
N GLU A 76 -3.18 -16.79 -1.00
CA GLU A 76 -4.05 -17.88 -0.52
C GLU A 76 -4.09 -17.96 1.00
N MET A 77 -2.96 -17.68 1.65
CA MET A 77 -2.85 -17.66 3.10
C MET A 77 -3.43 -16.39 3.74
N ASN A 78 -3.77 -15.37 2.95
CA ASN A 78 -4.39 -14.15 3.47
C ASN A 78 -5.90 -14.39 3.71
N PRO A 79 -6.38 -14.31 4.96
CA PRO A 79 -7.79 -14.54 5.28
C PRO A 79 -8.78 -13.64 4.51
N LYS A 80 -8.35 -12.42 4.13
CA LYS A 80 -9.19 -11.45 3.40
C LYS A 80 -9.32 -11.76 1.91
N ALA A 81 -8.30 -12.38 1.33
CA ALA A 81 -8.36 -12.80 -0.07
C ALA A 81 -9.34 -13.97 -0.28
N ARG A 82 -9.74 -14.67 0.80
CA ARG A 82 -10.59 -15.88 0.74
C ARG A 82 -10.07 -16.92 -0.28
N GLY A 83 -8.75 -16.97 -0.48
CA GLY A 83 -8.13 -17.85 -1.47
C GLY A 83 -8.30 -17.42 -2.93
N PHE A 84 -8.88 -16.27 -3.22
CA PHE A 84 -9.12 -15.80 -4.58
C PHE A 84 -8.24 -14.60 -4.95
N VAL A 85 -7.55 -14.70 -6.08
CA VAL A 85 -6.82 -13.61 -6.71
C VAL A 85 -7.47 -13.32 -8.06
N PRO A 86 -7.98 -12.10 -8.31
CA PRO A 86 -8.57 -11.74 -9.59
C PRO A 86 -7.61 -12.01 -10.76
N ALA A 87 -8.14 -12.38 -11.92
CA ALA A 87 -7.32 -12.70 -13.10
C ALA A 87 -6.42 -11.52 -13.51
N GLU A 88 -6.92 -10.29 -13.39
CA GLU A 88 -6.15 -9.06 -13.63
C GLU A 88 -4.98 -8.91 -12.64
N ALA A 89 -5.22 -9.13 -11.35
CA ALA A 89 -4.18 -9.09 -10.33
C ALA A 89 -3.10 -10.13 -10.59
N ARG A 90 -3.49 -11.36 -10.95
CA ARG A 90 -2.56 -12.44 -11.30
C ARG A 90 -1.71 -12.08 -12.53
N ALA A 91 -2.33 -11.58 -13.59
CA ALA A 91 -1.61 -11.18 -14.81
C ALA A 91 -0.63 -10.02 -14.53
N ALA A 92 -1.03 -9.02 -13.74
CA ALA A 92 -0.16 -7.92 -13.34
C ALA A 92 1.01 -8.39 -12.48
N MET A 93 0.78 -9.32 -11.56
CA MET A 93 1.82 -9.95 -10.73
C MET A 93 2.83 -10.72 -11.60
N GLU A 94 2.35 -11.57 -12.51
CA GLU A 94 3.21 -12.33 -13.43
C GLU A 94 4.07 -11.40 -14.29
N SER A 95 3.46 -10.34 -14.83
CA SER A 95 4.18 -9.31 -15.59
C SER A 95 5.26 -8.64 -14.73
N GLY A 96 4.95 -8.22 -13.51
CA GLY A 96 5.93 -7.58 -12.61
C GLY A 96 7.09 -8.49 -12.25
N VAL A 97 6.82 -9.78 -12.01
CA VAL A 97 7.85 -10.78 -11.75
C VAL A 97 8.73 -11.01 -12.99
N GLN A 98 8.15 -11.08 -14.18
CA GLN A 98 8.91 -11.23 -15.42
C GLN A 98 9.84 -10.03 -15.66
N GLU A 99 9.34 -8.80 -15.49
CA GLU A 99 10.16 -7.59 -15.61
C GLU A 99 11.29 -7.57 -14.57
N LEU A 100 10.99 -7.97 -13.34
CA LEU A 100 11.97 -8.03 -12.26
C LEU A 100 13.11 -9.00 -12.59
N ILE A 101 12.78 -10.21 -13.06
CA ILE A 101 13.79 -11.20 -13.45
C ILE A 101 14.62 -10.68 -14.63
N ARG A 102 14.00 -10.06 -15.65
CA ARG A 102 14.74 -9.42 -16.74
C ARG A 102 15.71 -8.35 -16.23
N LEU A 103 15.25 -7.51 -15.31
CA LEU A 103 16.08 -6.48 -14.68
C LEU A 103 17.27 -7.10 -13.92
N THR A 104 17.07 -8.20 -13.20
CA THR A 104 18.16 -8.88 -12.48
C THR A 104 19.24 -9.45 -13.39
N HIS A 105 18.92 -9.75 -14.66
CA HIS A 105 19.89 -10.25 -15.64
C HIS A 105 20.73 -9.14 -16.28
N ILE A 106 20.21 -7.91 -16.37
CA ILE A 106 20.93 -6.78 -16.98
C ILE A 106 21.69 -5.93 -15.96
N VAL A 107 21.31 -6.00 -14.68
CA VAL A 107 21.98 -5.26 -13.60
C VAL A 107 23.18 -6.07 -13.09
N PRO A 108 24.37 -5.46 -12.96
CA PRO A 108 25.51 -6.13 -12.35
C PRO A 108 25.21 -6.57 -10.91
N VAL A 109 25.70 -7.74 -10.51
CA VAL A 109 25.51 -8.30 -9.16
C VAL A 109 25.91 -7.30 -8.06
N THR A 110 26.93 -6.48 -8.30
CA THR A 110 27.41 -5.44 -7.37
C THR A 110 26.42 -4.28 -7.17
N ALA A 111 25.49 -4.06 -8.10
CA ALA A 111 24.48 -3.01 -8.06
C ALA A 111 23.06 -3.52 -7.77
N LEU A 112 22.83 -4.84 -7.85
CA LEU A 112 21.50 -5.45 -7.74
C LEU A 112 20.80 -5.08 -6.43
N ALA A 113 21.48 -5.18 -5.28
CA ALA A 113 20.90 -4.83 -3.98
C ALA A 113 20.38 -3.38 -3.94
N LYS A 114 21.14 -2.44 -4.51
CA LYS A 114 20.77 -1.02 -4.58
C LYS A 114 19.59 -0.77 -5.53
N VAL A 115 19.50 -1.52 -6.63
CA VAL A 115 18.36 -1.45 -7.56
C VAL A 115 17.09 -1.97 -6.88
N LEU A 116 17.16 -3.12 -6.21
CA LEU A 116 16.03 -3.72 -5.51
C LEU A 116 15.52 -2.83 -4.36
N GLU A 117 16.42 -2.24 -3.58
CA GLU A 117 16.06 -1.27 -2.54
C GLU A 117 15.33 -0.05 -3.12
N ARG A 118 15.80 0.48 -4.26
CA ARG A 118 15.12 1.59 -4.93
C ARG A 118 13.73 1.23 -5.44
N LEU A 119 13.56 0.05 -6.02
CA LEU A 119 12.25 -0.45 -6.43
C LEU A 119 11.29 -0.53 -5.24
N GLU A 120 11.77 -1.11 -4.15
CA GLU A 120 10.99 -1.28 -2.92
C GLU A 120 10.50 0.06 -2.37
N TYR A 121 11.41 1.03 -2.18
CA TYR A 121 11.03 2.32 -1.61
C TYR A 121 10.25 3.20 -2.59
N ALA A 122 10.51 3.13 -3.90
CA ALA A 122 9.74 3.87 -4.89
C ALA A 122 8.29 3.38 -4.94
N LEU A 123 8.07 2.06 -4.96
CA LEU A 123 6.73 1.47 -4.91
C LEU A 123 6.04 1.80 -3.59
N TYR A 124 6.72 1.62 -2.45
CA TYR A 124 6.19 1.95 -1.14
C TYR A 124 5.75 3.42 -1.05
N TYR A 125 6.62 4.35 -1.46
CA TYR A 125 6.33 5.78 -1.43
C TYR A 125 5.13 6.12 -2.33
N ARG A 126 5.09 5.59 -3.56
CA ARG A 126 3.99 5.81 -4.50
C ARG A 126 2.65 5.41 -3.88
N ARG A 127 2.58 4.20 -3.30
CA ARG A 127 1.36 3.70 -2.66
C ARG A 127 1.02 4.46 -1.39
N ARG A 128 2.01 4.76 -0.54
CA ARG A 128 1.78 5.49 0.71
C ARG A 128 1.30 6.91 0.44
N LYS A 129 1.85 7.58 -0.56
CA LYS A 129 1.40 8.89 -1.03
C LYS A 129 -0.06 8.85 -1.46
N ARG A 130 -0.43 7.90 -2.34
CA ARG A 130 -1.84 7.73 -2.80
C ARG A 130 -2.79 7.49 -1.62
N ALA A 131 -2.41 6.62 -0.67
CA ALA A 131 -3.21 6.37 0.52
C ALA A 131 -3.39 7.62 1.39
N SER A 132 -2.31 8.39 1.61
CA SER A 132 -2.37 9.66 2.35
C SER A 132 -3.23 10.71 1.67
N GLU A 133 -3.13 10.84 0.35
CA GLU A 133 -3.95 11.76 -0.44
C GLU A 133 -5.44 11.38 -0.38
N TRP A 134 -5.75 10.08 -0.48
CA TRP A 134 -7.10 9.59 -0.33
C TRP A 134 -7.67 9.86 1.08
N MET A 135 -6.92 9.55 2.15
CA MET A 135 -7.35 9.85 3.52
C MET A 135 -7.61 11.34 3.73
N GLU A 136 -6.73 12.21 3.20
CA GLU A 136 -6.92 13.65 3.30
C GLU A 136 -8.15 14.13 2.52
N SER A 137 -8.46 13.50 1.38
CA SER A 137 -9.68 13.80 0.63
C SER A 137 -10.93 13.43 1.43
N ILE A 138 -10.96 12.24 2.06
CA ILE A 138 -12.05 11.80 2.93
C ILE A 138 -12.22 12.73 4.13
N ARG A 139 -11.11 13.14 4.78
CA ARG A 139 -11.13 14.10 5.89
C ARG A 139 -11.77 15.42 5.46
N LYS A 140 -11.40 15.97 4.30
CA LYS A 140 -11.94 17.23 3.78
C LYS A 140 -13.42 17.13 3.41
N GLU A 141 -13.84 16.03 2.79
CA GLU A 141 -15.26 15.81 2.50
C GLU A 141 -16.09 15.66 3.78
N PHE A 142 -15.55 14.99 4.80
CA PHE A 142 -16.23 14.91 6.09
C PHE A 142 -16.29 16.25 6.80
N GLU A 143 -15.22 17.05 6.72
CA GLU A 143 -15.21 18.42 7.24
C GLU A 143 -16.34 19.26 6.61
N LYS A 144 -16.50 19.20 5.28
CA LYS A 144 -17.60 19.88 4.56
C LYS A 144 -18.96 19.37 5.02
N PHE A 145 -19.12 18.06 5.15
CA PHE A 145 -20.35 17.43 5.64
C PHE A 145 -20.72 17.94 7.04
N LEU A 146 -19.77 18.00 7.98
CA LEU A 146 -20.03 18.52 9.32
C LEU A 146 -20.37 20.01 9.31
N ARG A 147 -19.66 20.81 8.50
CA ARG A 147 -19.96 22.25 8.35
C ARG A 147 -21.33 22.52 7.75
N SER A 148 -21.86 21.61 6.92
CA SER A 148 -23.24 21.73 6.42
C SER A 148 -24.32 21.38 7.47
N ARG A 149 -23.95 20.67 8.54
CA ARG A 149 -24.86 20.24 9.60
C ARG A 149 -24.81 21.11 10.85
N TYR A 150 -23.65 21.68 11.14
CA TYR A 150 -23.39 22.44 12.36
C TYR A 150 -22.91 23.85 12.03
N GLU A 151 -23.60 24.84 12.59
CA GLU A 151 -23.30 26.26 12.38
C GLU A 151 -21.94 26.67 12.99
N SER A 152 -21.51 25.99 14.05
CA SER A 152 -20.24 26.28 14.74
C SER A 152 -19.60 25.04 15.36
N VAL A 153 -18.33 25.17 15.76
CA VAL A 153 -17.60 24.11 16.48
C VAL A 153 -18.26 23.84 17.84
N GLU A 154 -18.82 24.85 18.49
CA GLU A 154 -19.54 24.72 19.76
C GLU A 154 -20.79 23.85 19.60
N ALA A 155 -21.56 24.05 18.51
CA ALA A 155 -22.72 23.22 18.21
C ALA A 155 -22.33 21.75 17.95
N LEU A 156 -21.21 21.52 17.26
CA LEU A 156 -20.64 20.19 17.07
C LEU A 156 -20.25 19.54 18.40
N ARG A 157 -19.52 20.27 19.26
CA ARG A 157 -19.05 19.77 20.58
C ARG A 157 -20.22 19.40 21.48
N GLU A 158 -21.28 20.21 21.48
CA GLU A 158 -22.50 19.92 22.23
C GLU A 158 -23.20 18.67 21.69
N ALA A 159 -23.39 18.59 20.37
CA ALA A 159 -24.05 17.44 19.74
C ALA A 159 -23.28 16.12 19.95
N TRP A 160 -21.95 16.17 19.85
CA TRP A 160 -21.08 15.01 20.03
C TRP A 160 -20.76 14.73 21.50
N LYS A 161 -21.12 15.64 22.42
CA LYS A 161 -20.74 15.59 23.85
C LYS A 161 -19.22 15.42 24.03
N ASP A 162 -18.45 16.06 23.16
CA ASP A 162 -16.99 15.94 23.10
C ASP A 162 -16.39 17.35 23.03
N LYS A 163 -15.75 17.77 24.13
CA LYS A 163 -15.14 19.12 24.25
C LYS A 163 -13.97 19.32 23.29
N ASN A 164 -13.37 18.24 22.80
CA ASN A 164 -12.22 18.27 21.89
C ASN A 164 -12.66 18.13 20.42
N ALA A 165 -13.95 18.03 20.13
CA ALA A 165 -14.42 17.93 18.75
C ALA A 165 -14.04 19.18 17.94
N THR A 166 -13.60 18.92 16.71
CA THR A 166 -13.28 19.92 15.67
C THR A 166 -13.82 19.41 14.34
N PHE A 167 -13.94 20.29 13.35
CA PHE A 167 -14.33 19.89 12.00
C PHE A 167 -13.23 19.07 11.29
N GLU A 168 -11.97 19.21 11.70
CA GLU A 168 -10.80 18.56 11.08
C GLU A 168 -10.56 17.12 11.59
N VAL A 169 -11.63 16.39 11.89
CA VAL A 169 -11.56 15.02 12.39
C VAL A 169 -11.67 14.02 11.24
N TYR A 170 -10.94 12.90 11.31
CA TYR A 170 -11.12 11.80 10.36
C TYR A 170 -12.34 10.93 10.77
N PRO A 171 -13.26 10.59 9.85
CA PRO A 171 -14.45 9.79 10.14
C PRO A 171 -14.10 8.30 10.30
N SER A 172 -13.45 7.89 11.39
CA SER A 172 -13.12 6.48 11.60
C SER A 172 -14.20 5.71 12.36
N ARG A 173 -14.66 4.58 11.82
CA ARG A 173 -15.54 3.62 12.53
C ARG A 173 -14.77 2.70 13.49
N LYS A 174 -13.44 2.74 13.47
CA LYS A 174 -12.59 1.92 14.35
C LYS A 174 -12.17 2.65 15.63
N ASN A 175 -12.19 3.98 15.64
CA ASN A 175 -11.88 4.78 16.82
C ASN A 175 -12.81 4.41 17.99
N GLU A 176 -12.23 4.33 19.18
CA GLU A 176 -12.94 4.10 20.45
C GLU A 176 -14.13 5.05 20.64
N ALA A 177 -14.01 6.31 20.23
CA ALA A 177 -15.10 7.29 20.29
C ALA A 177 -16.32 6.92 19.43
N TYR A 178 -16.10 6.20 18.32
CA TYR A 178 -17.17 5.63 17.51
C TYR A 178 -17.68 4.31 18.11
N ARG A 179 -16.78 3.40 18.52
CA ARG A 179 -17.14 2.05 19.03
C ARG A 179 -17.89 2.12 20.36
N LYS A 180 -17.49 3.00 21.27
CA LYS A 180 -18.16 3.24 22.56
C LYS A 180 -19.31 4.25 22.44
N GLY A 181 -19.44 4.92 21.30
CA GLY A 181 -20.40 5.99 21.05
C GLY A 181 -21.82 5.46 20.83
N LYS A 182 -22.67 5.55 21.86
CA LYS A 182 -24.10 5.83 21.64
C LYS A 182 -24.22 7.35 21.47
N GLY A 183 -24.63 7.84 20.30
CA GLY A 183 -24.90 9.28 20.12
C GLY A 183 -24.60 9.82 18.73
N LYS A 184 -24.64 11.16 18.64
CA LYS A 184 -24.71 11.88 17.37
C LYS A 184 -23.48 11.71 16.47
N ARG A 185 -22.29 11.61 17.06
CA ARG A 185 -21.03 11.34 16.35
C ARG A 185 -21.09 10.09 15.48
N LYS A 186 -21.67 9.01 16.02
CA LYS A 186 -21.82 7.76 15.28
C LYS A 186 -22.79 7.92 14.11
N GLU A 187 -23.94 8.55 14.36
CA GLU A 187 -24.94 8.84 13.32
C GLU A 187 -24.37 9.70 12.18
N ASP A 188 -23.53 10.68 12.50
CA ASP A 188 -22.91 11.55 11.50
C ASP A 188 -21.87 10.81 10.67
N ILE A 189 -21.01 10.00 11.30
CA ILE A 189 -20.03 9.15 10.59
C ILE A 189 -20.77 8.14 9.69
N ASP A 190 -21.81 7.50 10.19
CA ASP A 190 -22.61 6.54 9.41
C ASP A 190 -23.35 7.21 8.25
N ALA A 191 -23.95 8.38 8.49
CA ALA A 191 -24.62 9.15 7.44
C ALA A 191 -23.64 9.66 6.38
N PHE A 192 -22.41 10.00 6.76
CA PHE A 192 -21.36 10.39 5.83
C PHE A 192 -20.96 9.24 4.90
N TYR A 193 -20.64 8.06 5.46
CA TYR A 193 -20.30 6.89 4.65
C TYR A 193 -21.48 6.43 3.77
N ALA A 194 -22.71 6.51 4.29
CA ALA A 194 -23.90 6.24 3.48
C ALA A 194 -24.05 7.22 2.31
N SER A 195 -23.68 8.49 2.47
CA SER A 195 -23.73 9.49 1.39
C SER A 195 -22.66 9.32 0.31
N LEU A 196 -21.57 8.61 0.62
CA LEU A 196 -20.48 8.37 -0.32
C LEU A 196 -20.58 7.02 -1.04
N GLU A 197 -21.52 6.15 -0.67
CA GLU A 197 -21.57 4.74 -1.12
C GLU A 197 -20.23 4.00 -0.93
N LEU A 198 -19.41 4.43 0.05
CA LEU A 198 -18.09 3.87 0.33
C LEU A 198 -18.11 2.99 1.59
N GLU A 199 -17.47 1.82 1.51
CA GLU A 199 -17.01 1.08 2.70
C GLU A 199 -15.69 1.69 3.22
N GLU A 200 -15.50 1.72 4.55
CA GLU A 200 -14.24 2.21 5.13
C GLU A 200 -13.15 1.14 4.95
N ASP A 201 -12.26 1.33 3.98
CA ASP A 201 -11.24 0.35 3.59
C ASP A 201 -9.92 0.43 4.40
N ILE A 202 -9.80 1.29 5.43
CA ILE A 202 -8.54 1.44 6.17
C ILE A 202 -8.34 0.31 7.18
N GLU A 203 -7.20 -0.37 7.08
CA GLU A 203 -6.73 -1.30 8.10
C GLU A 203 -5.98 -0.57 9.22
N GLU A 204 -6.53 -0.61 10.44
CA GLU A 204 -5.72 -0.58 11.65
C GLU A 204 -5.37 -2.04 11.95
N GLU A 205 -4.12 -2.45 11.75
CA GLU A 205 -3.60 -3.65 12.41
C GLU A 205 -3.54 -3.29 13.91
N GLU A 206 -4.23 -4.07 14.75
CA GLU A 206 -4.08 -4.00 16.21
C GLU A 206 -2.62 -4.39 16.54
N GLU A 207 -1.89 -3.49 17.19
CA GLU A 207 -0.62 -3.83 17.87
C GLU A 207 -0.89 -4.70 19.10
#